data_AF-A0A7X8K0Z7-F1
#
_entry.id   AF-A0A7X8K0Z7-F1
#
_cell.length_a   1.000
_cell.length_b   1.000
_cell.length_c   1.000
_cell.angle_alpha   90.00
_cell.angle_beta   90.00
_cell.angle_gamma   90.00
#
_symmetry.space_group_name_H-M   'P 1'
#
loop_
_entity.id
_entity.type
_entity.pdbx_description
1 polymer ?
#
loop_
_entity_poly.entity_id
_entity_poly.type
_entity_poly.pdbx_seq_one_letter_code
_entity_poly.pdbx_strand_id
1 'polypeptide(L)'
;MKPEKQSEKAPTTVELAISAYLPDDYIEQSTFKMEMYRRLADAKTVEEIDEVDEELLDRFGELPLPARNLLRIASLRVTAGSLGIKRIVQTGKEIEIEAAGDFPLKGEKLMLLAQEFPRRLSFSTAGGLVIKLKVLEQPRDGLLEVLERLLNTMKYLASEKTG
;
A
#
# COMPACT_ATOMS: atom_id res chain seq x y z
N MET A 1 -29.74 -23.26 -4.54
CA MET A 1 -28.52 -22.64 -4.00
C MET A 1 -28.69 -21.14 -4.11
N LYS A 2 -28.69 -20.40 -3.00
CA LYS A 2 -28.70 -18.93 -3.03
C LYS A 2 -27.25 -18.49 -3.30
N PRO A 3 -26.97 -17.58 -4.25
CA PRO A 3 -25.62 -17.03 -4.37
C PRO A 3 -25.31 -16.31 -3.06
N GLU A 4 -24.28 -16.77 -2.35
CA GLU A 4 -23.69 -16.01 -1.25
C GLU A 4 -23.26 -14.67 -1.84
N LYS A 5 -23.82 -13.57 -1.35
CA LYS A 5 -23.31 -12.23 -1.64
C LYS A 5 -21.87 -12.21 -1.12
N GLN A 6 -20.90 -12.36 -2.02
CA GLN A 6 -19.54 -11.93 -1.73
C GLN A 6 -19.63 -10.47 -1.33
N SER A 7 -19.47 -10.21 -0.04
CA SER A 7 -19.32 -8.88 0.50
C SER A 7 -18.04 -8.32 -0.13
N GLU A 8 -18.18 -7.56 -1.21
CA GLU A 8 -17.08 -6.83 -1.82
C GLU A 8 -16.49 -5.92 -0.71
N LYS A 9 -15.31 -6.28 -0.20
CA LYS A 9 -14.62 -5.44 0.77
C LYS A 9 -14.30 -4.13 0.08
N ALA A 10 -14.62 -3.02 0.75
CA ALA A 10 -14.21 -1.71 0.28
C ALA A 10 -12.68 -1.69 0.07
N PRO A 11 -12.20 -1.06 -1.02
CA PRO A 11 -10.77 -0.97 -1.27
C PRO A 11 -10.06 -0.23 -0.14
N THR A 12 -8.81 -0.63 0.13
CA THR A 12 -7.95 0.08 1.07
C THR A 12 -7.78 1.53 0.64
N THR A 13 -7.78 2.46 1.60
CA THR A 13 -7.46 3.87 1.34
C THR A 13 -6.02 4.16 1.75
N VAL A 14 -5.28 4.91 0.93
CA VAL A 14 -3.88 5.29 1.19
C VAL A 14 -3.75 6.80 1.02
N GLU A 15 -3.45 7.51 2.12
CA GLU A 15 -3.28 8.97 2.15
C GLU A 15 -1.89 9.29 2.72
N LEU A 16 -0.95 9.62 1.84
CA LEU A 16 0.43 9.93 2.19
C LEU A 16 0.78 11.35 1.74
N ALA A 17 1.68 12.02 2.45
CA ALA A 17 2.22 13.32 2.04
C ALA A 17 3.29 13.16 0.94
N ILE A 18 2.93 12.47 -0.14
CA ILE A 18 3.79 12.14 -1.27
C ILE A 18 3.13 12.62 -2.56
N SER A 19 3.90 13.35 -3.36
CA SER A 19 3.46 13.79 -4.67
C SER A 19 3.35 12.58 -5.63
N ALA A 20 2.12 12.26 -6.04
CA ALA A 20 1.80 11.13 -6.90
C ALA A 20 0.75 11.53 -7.93
N TYR A 21 1.16 11.66 -9.19
CA TYR A 21 0.31 12.05 -10.31
C TYR A 21 1.03 11.74 -11.64
N LEU A 22 0.28 11.73 -12.74
CA LEU A 22 0.80 11.69 -14.11
C LEU A 22 1.04 13.12 -14.62
N PRO A 23 2.30 13.57 -14.77
CA PRO A 23 2.61 14.93 -15.19
C PRO A 23 2.20 15.25 -16.64
N ASP A 24 1.86 16.51 -16.94
CA ASP A 24 1.44 16.96 -18.29
C ASP A 24 2.58 16.89 -19.31
N ASP A 25 3.82 17.07 -18.86
CA ASP A 25 5.05 16.92 -19.65
C ASP A 25 5.45 15.46 -19.89
N TYR A 26 4.81 14.51 -19.21
CA TYR A 26 5.04 13.08 -19.43
C TYR A 26 3.98 12.45 -20.34
N ILE A 27 2.71 12.79 -20.10
CA ILE A 27 1.58 12.36 -20.94
C ILE A 27 0.77 13.59 -21.27
N GLU A 28 0.72 14.02 -22.52
CA GLU A 28 -0.08 15.20 -22.89
C GLU A 28 -1.57 14.86 -23.08
N GLN A 29 -1.86 13.61 -23.47
CA GLN A 29 -3.22 13.15 -23.81
C GLN A 29 -4.05 12.91 -22.55
N SER A 30 -4.98 13.82 -22.27
CA SER A 30 -5.85 13.77 -21.09
C SER A 30 -6.72 12.51 -21.02
N THR A 31 -7.22 12.03 -22.16
CA THR A 31 -7.99 10.79 -22.25
C THR A 31 -7.18 9.59 -21.77
N PHE A 32 -5.91 9.50 -22.19
CA PHE A 32 -5.01 8.43 -21.81
C PHE A 32 -4.66 8.49 -20.31
N LYS A 33 -4.39 9.69 -19.76
CA LYS A 33 -4.22 9.84 -18.31
C LYS A 33 -5.40 9.33 -17.51
N MET A 34 -6.61 9.72 -17.91
CA MET A 34 -7.83 9.33 -17.20
C MET A 34 -8.06 7.82 -17.28
N GLU A 35 -7.69 7.19 -18.39
CA GLU A 35 -7.68 5.74 -18.51
C GLU A 35 -6.71 5.09 -17.53
N MET A 36 -5.46 5.58 -17.44
CA MET A 36 -4.46 5.06 -16.50
C MET A 36 -4.92 5.24 -15.04
N TYR A 37 -5.42 6.42 -14.68
CA TYR A 37 -5.96 6.66 -13.34
C TYR A 37 -7.08 5.69 -12.98
N ARG A 38 -8.01 5.43 -13.92
CA ARG A 38 -9.09 4.47 -13.72
C ARG A 38 -8.56 3.05 -13.53
N ARG A 39 -7.64 2.59 -14.40
CA ARG A 39 -7.03 1.25 -14.28
C ARG A 39 -6.33 1.07 -12.93
N LEU A 40 -5.56 2.05 -12.48
CA LEU A 40 -4.88 2.01 -11.18
C LEU A 40 -5.85 2.04 -9.99
N ALA A 41 -6.98 2.75 -10.11
CA ALA A 41 -8.01 2.78 -9.08
C ALA A 41 -8.76 1.44 -8.98
N ASP A 42 -9.05 0.82 -10.14
CA ASP A 42 -9.83 -0.41 -10.24
C ASP A 42 -9.00 -1.68 -10.01
N ALA A 43 -7.67 -1.59 -10.10
CA ALA A 43 -6.76 -2.71 -9.92
C ALA A 43 -6.98 -3.43 -8.56
N LYS A 44 -6.95 -4.75 -8.63
CA LYS A 44 -7.15 -5.71 -7.55
C LYS A 44 -5.90 -6.55 -7.30
N THR A 45 -4.95 -6.58 -8.24
CA THR A 45 -3.68 -7.29 -8.09
C THR A 45 -2.49 -6.39 -8.41
N VAL A 46 -1.28 -6.81 -8.00
CA VAL A 46 -0.05 -6.04 -8.29
C VAL A 46 0.31 -6.17 -9.76
N GLU A 47 0.02 -7.33 -10.36
CA GLU A 47 0.23 -7.63 -11.77
C GLU A 47 -0.55 -6.66 -12.68
N GLU A 48 -1.78 -6.30 -12.33
CA GLU A 48 -2.56 -5.29 -13.07
C GLU A 48 -1.94 -3.88 -12.99
N ILE A 49 -1.19 -3.57 -11.92
CA ILE A 49 -0.42 -2.33 -11.80
C ILE A 49 0.84 -2.40 -12.67
N ASP A 50 1.50 -3.55 -12.67
CA ASP A 50 2.70 -3.79 -13.47
C ASP A 50 2.37 -3.69 -14.98
N GLU A 51 1.20 -4.17 -15.42
CA GLU A 51 0.71 -3.97 -16.79
C GLU A 51 0.53 -2.49 -17.17
N VAL A 52 0.15 -1.64 -16.20
CA VAL A 52 0.08 -0.18 -16.42
C VAL A 52 1.48 0.41 -16.49
N ASP A 53 2.40 -0.03 -15.63
CA ASP A 53 3.80 0.40 -15.64
C ASP A 53 4.48 0.08 -16.98
N GLU A 54 4.35 -1.16 -17.44
CA GLU A 54 4.90 -1.63 -18.72
C GLU A 54 4.35 -0.82 -19.90
N GLU A 55 3.04 -0.53 -19.93
CA GLU A 55 2.47 0.30 -21.00
C GLU A 55 2.97 1.75 -20.94
N LEU A 56 3.09 2.33 -19.74
CA LEU A 56 3.63 3.68 -19.57
C LEU A 56 5.09 3.74 -20.04
N LEU A 57 5.89 2.74 -19.69
CA LEU A 57 7.29 2.64 -20.08
C LEU A 57 7.45 2.46 -21.59
N ASP A 58 6.70 1.55 -22.21
CA ASP A 58 6.77 1.28 -23.65
C ASP A 58 6.39 2.52 -24.48
N ARG A 59 5.38 3.26 -24.03
CA ARG A 59 4.83 4.39 -24.80
C ARG A 59 5.51 5.73 -24.53
N PHE A 60 5.96 5.96 -23.29
CA PHE A 60 6.44 7.28 -22.86
C PHE A 60 7.87 7.23 -22.29
N GLY A 61 8.49 6.06 -22.19
CA GLY A 61 9.81 5.89 -21.61
C GLY A 61 9.82 6.04 -20.09
N GLU A 62 10.99 6.35 -19.53
CA GLU A 62 11.20 6.36 -18.08
C GLU A 62 10.17 7.21 -17.33
N LEU A 63 9.53 6.62 -16.33
CA LEU A 63 8.52 7.30 -15.54
C LEU A 63 9.16 8.40 -14.66
N PRO A 64 8.64 9.63 -14.65
CA PRO A 64 9.07 10.64 -13.70
C PRO A 64 8.69 10.25 -12.28
N LEU A 65 9.36 10.84 -11.28
CA LEU A 65 9.16 10.48 -9.86
C LEU A 65 7.68 10.52 -9.41
N PRO A 66 6.86 11.53 -9.75
CA PRO A 66 5.44 11.53 -9.37
C PRO A 66 4.63 10.38 -9.99
N ALA A 67 4.96 9.95 -11.21
CA ALA A 67 4.29 8.82 -11.87
C ALA A 67 4.71 7.49 -11.22
N ARG A 68 6.00 7.31 -10.91
CA ARG A 68 6.49 6.15 -10.14
C ARG A 68 5.82 6.07 -8.77
N ASN A 69 5.69 7.20 -8.07
CA ASN A 69 5.02 7.24 -6.77
C ASN A 69 3.53 6.86 -6.88
N LEU A 70 2.85 7.26 -7.95
CA LEU A 70 1.45 6.89 -8.21
C LEU A 70 1.28 5.37 -8.32
N LEU A 71 2.12 4.70 -9.12
CA LEU A 71 2.11 3.24 -9.25
C LEU A 71 2.41 2.54 -7.93
N ARG A 72 3.43 3.02 -7.20
CA ARG A 72 3.81 2.47 -5.89
C ARG A 72 2.69 2.59 -4.86
N ILE A 73 1.99 3.73 -4.83
CA ILE A 73 0.82 3.92 -3.95
C ILE A 73 -0.32 2.97 -4.34
N ALA A 74 -0.57 2.76 -5.63
CA ALA A 74 -1.56 1.80 -6.10
C ALA A 74 -1.19 0.35 -5.71
N SER A 75 0.09 -0.02 -5.83
CA SER A 75 0.60 -1.33 -5.39
C SER A 75 0.52 -1.51 -3.87
N LEU A 76 0.86 -0.47 -3.09
CA LEU A 76 0.66 -0.45 -1.64
C LEU A 76 -0.81 -0.67 -1.26
N ARG A 77 -1.75 0.00 -1.96
CA ARG A 77 -3.19 -0.16 -1.75
C ARG A 77 -3.63 -1.60 -1.94
N VAL A 78 -3.27 -2.20 -3.07
CA VAL A 78 -3.65 -3.59 -3.40
C VAL A 78 -3.04 -4.56 -2.40
N THR A 79 -1.76 -4.41 -2.11
CA THR A 79 -1.02 -5.27 -1.17
C THR A 79 -1.64 -5.20 0.22
N ALA A 80 -1.91 -3.99 0.71
CA ALA A 80 -2.56 -3.75 1.99
C ALA A 80 -3.97 -4.36 2.05
N GLY A 81 -4.74 -4.24 0.97
CA GLY A 81 -6.07 -4.85 0.86
C GLY A 81 -6.03 -6.37 0.99
N SER A 82 -5.05 -7.02 0.37
CA SER A 82 -4.85 -8.48 0.48
C SER A 82 -4.52 -8.94 1.91
N LEU A 83 -3.94 -8.05 2.73
CA LEU A 83 -3.63 -8.29 4.13
C LEU A 83 -4.80 -7.98 5.07
N GLY A 84 -5.94 -7.49 4.55
CA GLY A 84 -7.05 -7.04 5.39
C GLY A 84 -6.78 -5.69 6.06
N ILE A 85 -5.96 -4.82 5.47
CA ILE A 85 -5.76 -3.44 5.94
C ILE A 85 -6.81 -2.54 5.29
N LYS A 86 -7.50 -1.72 6.09
CA LYS A 86 -8.53 -0.79 5.59
C LYS A 86 -7.96 0.54 5.14
N ARG A 87 -6.96 1.03 5.87
CA ARG A 87 -6.51 2.42 5.75
C ARG A 87 -5.05 2.57 6.12
N ILE A 88 -4.31 3.37 5.36
CA ILE A 88 -2.94 3.80 5.63
C ILE A 88 -2.92 5.32 5.51
N VAL A 89 -2.70 6.03 6.61
CA VAL A 89 -2.72 7.51 6.61
C VAL A 89 -1.52 8.09 7.32
N GLN A 90 -0.92 9.09 6.69
CA GLN A 90 0.13 9.90 7.29
C GLN A 90 -0.45 11.09 8.07
N THR A 91 -0.08 11.19 9.35
CA THR A 91 -0.35 12.35 10.20
C THR A 91 0.97 12.87 10.76
N GLY A 92 1.50 13.94 10.16
CA GLY A 92 2.79 14.51 10.54
C GLY A 92 3.93 13.50 10.37
N LYS A 93 4.53 13.09 11.48
CA LYS A 93 5.66 12.13 11.54
C LYS A 93 5.24 10.70 11.89
N GLU A 94 3.96 10.39 11.83
CA GLU A 94 3.45 9.03 12.02
C GLU A 94 2.60 8.59 10.83
N ILE A 95 2.69 7.30 10.50
CA ILE A 95 1.74 6.60 9.64
C ILE A 95 0.87 5.71 10.52
N GLU A 96 -0.43 5.84 10.39
CA GLU A 96 -1.40 4.95 11.03
C GLU A 96 -1.94 3.96 10.00
N ILE A 97 -1.83 2.67 10.32
CA ILE A 97 -2.29 1.55 9.50
C ILE A 97 -3.41 0.86 10.27
N GLU A 98 -4.64 1.01 9.80
CA GLU A 98 -5.83 0.44 10.42
C GLU A 98 -6.14 -0.92 9.80
N ALA A 99 -6.12 -1.97 10.62
CA ALA A 99 -6.44 -3.32 10.21
C ALA A 99 -7.96 -3.61 10.32
N ALA A 100 -8.47 -4.43 9.41
CA ALA A 100 -9.79 -5.03 9.49
C ALA A 100 -9.79 -6.26 10.41
N GLY A 101 -10.98 -6.81 10.67
CA GLY A 101 -11.14 -7.98 11.55
C GLY A 101 -10.50 -9.27 11.02
N ASP A 102 -10.22 -9.34 9.72
CA ASP A 102 -9.59 -10.48 9.05
C ASP A 102 -8.07 -10.34 8.88
N PHE A 103 -7.45 -9.29 9.45
CA PHE A 103 -6.01 -9.12 9.40
C PHE A 103 -5.28 -10.33 10.04
N PRO A 104 -4.27 -10.93 9.36
CA PRO A 104 -3.78 -12.26 9.71
C PRO A 104 -2.78 -12.28 10.86
N LEU A 105 -2.11 -11.17 11.19
CA LEU A 105 -1.07 -11.17 12.23
C LEU A 105 -1.67 -10.93 13.62
N LYS A 106 -1.29 -11.80 14.55
CA LYS A 106 -1.69 -11.75 15.97
C LYS A 106 -0.51 -12.14 16.85
N GLY A 107 -0.56 -11.74 18.13
CA GLY A 107 0.37 -12.20 19.17
C GLY A 107 1.85 -12.13 18.76
N GLU A 108 2.52 -13.27 18.77
CA GLU A 108 3.95 -13.41 18.43
C GLU A 108 4.31 -12.83 17.06
N LYS A 109 3.48 -13.01 16.04
CA LYS A 109 3.76 -12.45 14.70
C LYS A 109 3.80 -10.92 14.70
N LEU A 110 2.99 -10.26 15.53
CA LEU A 110 3.08 -8.80 15.70
C LEU A 110 4.36 -8.40 16.43
N MET A 111 4.82 -9.22 17.38
CA MET A 111 6.09 -8.99 18.07
C MET A 111 7.28 -9.14 17.11
N LEU A 112 7.30 -10.19 16.27
CA LEU A 112 8.31 -10.37 15.24
C LEU A 112 8.33 -9.21 14.25
N LEU A 113 7.15 -8.75 13.80
CA LEU A 113 7.03 -7.55 12.97
C LEU A 113 7.65 -6.32 13.67
N ALA A 114 7.41 -6.13 14.97
CA ALA A 114 7.97 -5.01 15.72
C ALA A 114 9.51 -5.07 15.83
N GLN A 115 10.08 -6.28 15.91
CA GLN A 115 11.52 -6.50 15.99
C GLN A 115 12.24 -6.10 14.70
N GLU A 116 11.61 -6.31 13.54
CA GLU A 116 12.14 -5.88 12.23
C GLU A 116 12.17 -4.35 12.06
N PHE A 117 11.39 -3.61 12.85
CA PHE A 117 11.29 -2.15 12.79
C PHE A 117 11.52 -1.51 14.18
N PRO A 118 12.73 -1.68 14.76
CA PRO A 118 13.00 -1.36 16.15
C PRO A 118 12.82 0.15 16.42
N ARG A 119 12.07 0.47 17.48
CA ARG A 119 11.69 1.83 17.90
C ARG A 119 10.86 2.62 16.87
N ARG A 120 10.43 1.99 15.77
CA ARG A 120 9.62 2.62 14.73
C ARG A 120 8.16 2.18 14.76
N LEU A 121 7.87 0.95 15.20
CA LEU A 121 6.50 0.45 15.31
C LEU A 121 5.94 0.53 16.73
N SER A 122 4.65 0.82 16.81
CA SER A 122 3.83 0.62 18.01
C SER A 122 2.43 0.16 17.61
N PHE A 123 1.68 -0.40 18.55
CA PHE A 123 0.36 -0.98 18.30
C PHE A 123 -0.65 -0.41 19.28
N SER A 124 -1.85 -0.12 18.78
CA SER A 124 -3.03 0.21 19.58
C SER A 124 -4.15 -0.77 19.23
N THR A 125 -4.94 -1.15 20.23
CA THR A 125 -6.09 -2.05 20.04
C THR A 125 -7.42 -1.40 20.44
N ALA A 126 -7.40 -0.12 20.84
CA ALA A 126 -8.59 0.62 21.19
C ALA A 126 -9.42 0.90 19.92
N GLY A 127 -10.53 0.17 19.73
CA GLY A 127 -11.39 0.29 18.56
C GLY A 127 -11.00 -0.59 17.36
N GLY A 128 -10.02 -1.49 17.54
CA GLY A 128 -9.44 -2.31 16.46
C GLY A 128 -7.92 -2.22 16.47
N LEU A 129 -7.26 -3.10 15.70
CA LEU A 129 -5.80 -3.06 15.59
C LEU A 129 -5.36 -1.89 14.71
N VAL A 130 -4.60 -0.97 15.30
CA VAL A 130 -3.91 0.11 14.60
C VAL A 130 -2.41 -0.07 14.79
N ILE A 131 -1.68 -0.10 13.69
CA ILE A 131 -0.21 -0.19 13.67
C ILE A 131 0.30 1.21 13.35
N LYS A 132 1.10 1.79 14.24
CA LYS A 132 1.71 3.11 14.03
C LYS A 132 3.18 2.98 13.67
N LEU A 133 3.57 3.59 12.56
CA LEU A 133 4.95 3.66 12.08
C LEU A 133 5.47 5.10 12.19
N LYS A 134 6.59 5.27 12.91
CA LYS A 134 7.31 6.56 12.96
C LYS A 134 8.05 6.81 11.65
N VAL A 135 7.79 7.96 11.06
CA VAL A 135 8.50 8.53 9.91
C VAL A 135 9.72 9.27 10.42
N LEU A 136 10.89 8.92 9.87
CA LEU A 136 12.16 9.58 10.19
C LEU A 136 12.32 10.79 9.26
N GLU A 137 12.98 11.86 9.74
CA GLU A 137 13.17 13.10 8.94
C GLU A 137 14.07 12.89 7.72
N GLN A 138 14.96 11.90 7.77
CA GLN A 138 15.81 11.46 6.67
C GLN A 138 15.84 9.94 6.69
N PRO A 139 14.78 9.28 6.19
CA PRO A 139 14.78 7.84 6.18
C PRO A 139 15.83 7.41 5.14
N ARG A 140 16.76 6.51 5.53
CA ARG A 140 17.80 6.00 4.62
C ARG A 140 17.19 5.39 3.34
N ASP A 141 16.03 4.77 3.52
CA ASP A 141 15.16 4.20 2.51
C ASP A 141 13.94 5.13 2.42
N GLY A 142 13.47 5.52 1.23
CA GLY A 142 12.33 6.43 1.09
C GLY A 142 11.07 5.94 1.82
N LEU A 143 10.11 6.82 2.18
CA LEU A 143 8.91 6.43 2.94
C LEU A 143 8.14 5.26 2.28
N LEU A 144 7.99 5.28 0.96
CA LEU A 144 7.34 4.19 0.21
C LEU A 144 8.10 2.87 0.34
N GLU A 145 9.43 2.90 0.31
CA GLU A 145 10.27 1.69 0.46
C GLU A 145 10.10 1.08 1.84
N VAL A 146 10.01 1.92 2.88
CA VAL A 146 9.75 1.46 4.24
C VAL A 146 8.35 0.82 4.35
N LEU A 147 7.34 1.41 3.71
CA LEU A 147 5.97 0.87 3.70
C LEU A 147 5.89 -0.45 2.91
N GLU A 148 6.54 -0.53 1.75
CA GLU A 148 6.62 -1.75 0.95
C GLU A 148 7.31 -2.87 1.74
N ARG A 149 8.45 -2.56 2.37
CA ARG A 149 9.15 -3.51 3.25
C ARG A 149 8.23 -3.97 4.38
N LEU A 150 7.52 -3.04 5.02
CA LEU A 150 6.60 -3.35 6.11
C LEU A 150 5.48 -4.31 5.66
N LEU A 151 4.81 -4.03 4.54
CA LEU A 151 3.76 -4.90 4.01
C LEU A 151 4.30 -6.25 3.55
N ASN A 152 5.48 -6.29 2.94
CA ASN A 152 6.12 -7.54 2.53
C ASN A 152 6.52 -8.40 3.74
N THR A 153 7.04 -7.80 4.82
CA THR A 153 7.27 -8.50 6.08
C THR A 153 5.96 -9.03 6.66
N MET A 154 4.87 -8.26 6.59
CA MET A 154 3.55 -8.75 7.03
C MET A 154 3.07 -9.95 6.20
N LYS A 155 3.22 -9.92 4.87
CA LYS A 155 2.88 -11.05 3.98
C LYS A 155 3.70 -12.29 4.33
N TYR A 156 5.00 -12.12 4.49
CA TYR A 156 5.91 -13.20 4.87
C TYR A 156 5.48 -13.85 6.20
N LEU A 157 5.32 -13.05 7.25
CA LEU A 157 4.88 -13.54 8.57
C LEU A 157 3.47 -14.16 8.51
N ALA A 158 2.57 -13.69 7.66
CA ALA A 158 1.25 -14.29 7.48
C ALA A 158 1.33 -15.70 6.86
N SER A 159 2.24 -15.90 5.90
CA SER A 159 2.44 -17.18 5.21
C SER A 159 3.18 -18.25 6.02
N GLU A 160 4.01 -17.85 6.99
CA GLU A 160 4.71 -18.77 7.87
C GLU A 160 3.72 -19.53 8.76
N LYS A 161 3.78 -20.87 8.75
CA LYS A 161 3.04 -21.71 9.70
C LYS A 161 3.68 -21.51 11.06
N THR A 162 2.94 -21.00 12.04
CA THR A 162 3.38 -21.04 13.43
C THR A 162 3.51 -22.50 13.83
N GLY A 163 4.72 -22.92 14.17
CA GLY A 163 5.04 -24.28 14.62
C GLY A 163 4.41 -24.64 15.95
#